data_AF-B7WXW2-F1
#
_entry.id   AF-B7WXW2-F1
#
_cell.length_a   1.000
_cell.length_b   1.000
_cell.length_c   1.000
_cell.angle_alpha   90.00
_cell.angle_beta   90.00
_cell.angle_gamma   90.00
#
_symmetry.space_group_name_H-M   'P 1'
#
loop_
_entity.id
_entity.type
_entity.pdbx_description
1 polymer ?
#
loop_
_entity_poly.entity_id
_entity_poly.type
_entity_poly.pdbx_seq_one_letter_code
_entity_poly.pdbx_strand_id
1 'polypeptide(L)' 'MQIWPHHLYSVSNDKGSTGFCAAGARRWWAFHDLSWADFVAHGIDEAELLATGDPRAVRVVEHAHALTGGPERG' A
#
# COMPACT_ATOMS: atom_id res chain seq x y z
N MET A 1 -0.74 -9.22 8.15
CA MET A 1 -0.27 -7.90 8.67
C MET A 1 -1.12 -6.83 8.06
N GLN A 2 -1.47 -5.79 8.84
CA GLN A 2 -2.31 -4.71 8.31
C GLN A 2 -1.49 -3.67 7.55
N ILE A 3 -1.88 -3.45 6.31
CA ILE A 3 -1.38 -2.37 5.48
C ILE A 3 -2.25 -1.14 5.74
N TRP A 4 -1.61 0.01 5.90
CA TRP A 4 -2.25 1.28 6.17
C TRP A 4 -1.87 2.32 5.09
N PRO A 5 -2.63 3.42 4.94
CA PRO A 5 -2.39 4.40 3.88
C PRO A 5 -0.97 5.01 3.86
N HIS A 6 -0.35 5.20 5.03
CA HIS A 6 1.02 5.71 5.14
C HIS A 6 2.07 4.79 4.50
N HIS A 7 1.88 3.46 4.52
CA HIS A 7 2.76 2.52 3.83
C HIS A 7 2.73 2.73 2.32
N LEU A 8 1.54 3.07 1.79
CA LEU A 8 1.34 3.34 0.38
C LEU A 8 2.04 4.60 -0.10
N TYR A 9 1.94 5.67 0.69
CA TYR A 9 2.59 6.95 0.36
C TYR A 9 4.11 6.89 0.49
N SER A 10 4.62 5.99 1.33
CA SER A 10 6.05 5.80 1.52
C SER A 10 6.69 4.89 0.46
N VAL A 11 5.92 4.13 -0.33
CA VAL A 11 6.43 3.33 -1.45
C VAL A 11 7.05 4.26 -2.49
N SER A 12 8.38 4.22 -2.60
CA SER A 12 9.11 4.88 -3.68
C SER A 12 8.94 4.09 -4.98
N ASN A 13 8.52 4.76 -6.05
CA ASN A 13 8.58 4.17 -7.38
C ASN A 13 10.02 4.25 -7.92
N ASP A 14 10.46 3.17 -8.57
CA ASP A 14 11.82 2.93 -9.10
C ASP A 14 12.34 4.03 -10.06
N LYS A 15 11.45 4.88 -10.59
CA LYS A 15 11.79 5.91 -11.59
C LYS A 15 11.97 7.34 -11.07
N GLY A 16 12.13 7.56 -9.77
CA GLY A 16 12.37 8.91 -9.21
C GLY A 16 11.24 9.92 -9.46
N SER A 17 10.13 9.50 -10.07
CA SER A 17 8.87 10.22 -10.15
C SER A 17 8.00 9.69 -9.01
N THR A 18 7.58 10.62 -8.16
CA THR A 18 6.73 10.50 -6.97
C THR A 18 6.00 9.16 -6.84
N GLY A 19 6.09 8.54 -5.66
CA GLY A 19 5.39 7.30 -5.27
C GLY A 19 3.90 7.31 -5.60
N PHE A 20 3.16 6.29 -5.19
CA PHE A 20 1.72 6.23 -5.48
C PHE A 20 1.02 7.55 -5.07
N CYS A 21 0.76 8.43 -6.05
CA CYS A 21 0.11 9.70 -5.77
C CYS A 21 -1.25 9.37 -5.15
N ALA A 22 -1.75 10.16 -4.20
CA ALA A 22 -3.06 9.89 -3.58
C ALA A 22 -4.18 9.65 -4.61
N ALA A 23 -4.09 10.30 -5.77
CA ALA A 23 -5.00 10.05 -6.90
C ALA A 23 -4.77 8.70 -7.60
N GLY A 24 -3.52 8.26 -7.79
CA GLY A 24 -3.18 6.97 -8.36
C GLY A 24 -3.60 5.82 -7.45
N ALA A 25 -3.41 5.98 -6.14
CA ALA A 25 -3.77 5.00 -5.14
C ALA A 25 -5.28 4.76 -5.13
N ARG A 26 -6.06 5.84 -5.03
CA ARG A 26 -7.53 5.77 -5.09
C ARG A 26 -8.03 5.13 -6.38
N ARG A 27 -7.44 5.45 -7.54
CA ARG A 27 -7.81 4.83 -8.82
C ARG A 27 -7.49 3.34 -8.87
N TRP A 28 -6.35 2.93 -8.31
CA TRP A 28 -5.97 1.52 -8.24
C TRP A 28 -6.94 0.75 -7.34
N TRP A 29 -7.28 1.27 -6.17
CA TRP A 29 -8.32 0.69 -5.31
C TRP A 29 -9.66 0.52 -6.02
N ALA A 30 -10.12 1.57 -6.70
CA ALA A 30 -11.37 1.53 -7.47
C ALA A 30 -11.33 0.51 -8.63
N PHE A 31 -10.16 0.24 -9.20
CA PHE A 31 -9.99 -0.78 -10.24
C PHE A 31 -10.15 -2.22 -9.70
N HIS A 32 -9.84 -2.42 -8.42
CA HIS A 32 -9.97 -3.71 -7.74
C HIS A 32 -11.30 -3.88 -7.00
N ASP A 33 -12.25 -2.97 -7.18
CA ASP A 33 -13.50 -2.90 -6.41
C ASP A 33 -13.27 -2.78 -4.88
N LEU A 34 -12.08 -2.32 -4.47
CA LEU A 34 -11.72 -2.14 -3.07
C LEU A 34 -12.11 -0.75 -2.59
N SER A 35 -12.69 -0.68 -1.40
CA SER A 35 -13.12 0.58 -0.79
C SER A 35 -11.94 1.32 -0.14
N TRP A 36 -11.54 2.45 -0.73
CA TRP A 36 -10.50 3.31 -0.15
C TRP A 36 -10.90 3.85 1.24
N ALA A 37 -12.17 4.19 1.44
CA ALA A 37 -12.65 4.70 2.72
C ALA A 37 -12.54 3.63 3.82
N ASP A 38 -12.87 2.38 3.50
CA ASP A 38 -12.76 1.24 4.40
C ASP A 38 -11.29 0.97 4.74
N PHE A 39 -10.41 0.98 3.73
CA PHE A 39 -8.96 0.86 3.90
C PHE A 39 -8.35 1.95 4.81
N VAL A 40 -8.82 3.20 4.74
CA VAL A 40 -8.31 4.27 5.61
C VAL A 40 -8.79 4.11 7.05
N ALA A 41 -10.00 3.59 7.26
CA ALA A 41 -10.59 3.43 8.58
C ALA A 41 -10.13 2.15 9.30
N HIS A 42 -10.02 1.04 8.57
CA HIS A 42 -9.78 -0.30 9.10
C HIS A 42 -8.43 -0.89 8.69
N GLY A 43 -7.74 -0.32 7.69
CA GLY A 43 -6.61 -0.97 7.04
C GLY A 43 -7.07 -2.13 6.14
N ILE A 44 -6.14 -2.77 5.43
CA ILE A 44 -6.39 -4.00 4.67
C ILE A 44 -5.35 -5.04 5.05
N ASP A 45 -5.72 -6.31 5.09
CA ASP A 45 -4.74 -7.37 5.35
C ASP A 45 -3.86 -7.59 4.11
N GLU A 46 -2.57 -7.85 4.34
CA GLU A 46 -1.62 -8.15 3.28
C GLU A 46 -2.07 -9.33 2.41
N ALA A 47 -2.73 -10.35 2.99
CA ALA A 47 -3.18 -11.51 2.23
C ALA A 47 -4.33 -11.14 1.28
N GLU A 48 -5.22 -10.23 1.71
CA GLU A 48 -6.30 -9.71 0.87
C GLU A 48 -5.75 -8.81 -0.25
N LEU A 49 -4.73 -8.01 0.06
CA LEU A 49 -4.04 -7.21 -0.96
C LEU A 49 -3.30 -8.11 -1.96
N LEU A 50 -2.60 -9.14 -1.51
CA LEU A 50 -1.94 -10.12 -2.38
C LEU A 50 -2.93 -10.96 -3.20
N ALA A 51 -4.14 -11.19 -2.68
CA ALA A 51 -5.20 -11.92 -3.37
C ALA A 51 -5.71 -11.19 -4.63
N THR A 52 -5.55 -9.86 -4.73
CA THR A 52 -5.82 -9.15 -6.01
C THR A 52 -4.90 -9.61 -7.15
N GLY A 53 -3.77 -10.27 -6.87
CA GLY A 53 -2.84 -10.76 -7.88
C GLY A 53 -2.03 -9.66 -8.56
N ASP A 54 -2.09 -8.43 -8.03
CA ASP A 54 -1.45 -7.28 -8.64
C ASP A 54 0.05 -7.21 -8.27
N PRO A 55 0.95 -7.02 -9.25
CA PRO A 55 2.37 -6.82 -8.95
C PRO A 55 2.62 -5.55 -8.13
N ARG A 56 1.68 -4.59 -8.15
CA ARG A 56 1.72 -3.40 -7.31
C ARG A 56 1.38 -3.71 -5.85
N ALA A 57 0.44 -4.63 -5.61
CA ALA A 57 0.10 -5.10 -4.26
C ALA A 57 1.32 -5.72 -3.59
N VAL A 58 2.04 -6.59 -4.30
CA VAL A 58 3.28 -7.22 -3.80
C VAL A 58 4.28 -6.17 -3.35
N ARG A 59 4.58 -5.18 -4.20
CA ARG A 59 5.53 -4.09 -3.86
C ARG A 59 5.10 -3.27 -2.64
N VAL A 60 3.80 -3.05 -2.47
CA VAL A 60 3.25 -2.34 -1.29
C VAL A 60 3.44 -3.18 -0.03
N VAL A 61 3.15 -4.47 -0.08
CA VAL A 61 3.32 -5.38 1.05
C VAL A 61 4.80 -5.47 1.44
N GLU A 62 5.69 -5.71 0.48
CA GLU A 62 7.14 -5.76 0.73
C GLU A 62 7.67 -4.46 1.39
N HIS A 63 7.21 -3.30 0.92
CA HIS A 63 7.60 -2.02 1.50
C HIS A 63 7.02 -1.80 2.91
N ALA A 64 5.77 -2.20 3.14
CA ALA A 64 5.16 -2.15 4.46
C ALA A 64 5.91 -3.04 5.47
N HIS A 65 6.33 -4.24 5.05
CA HIS A 65 7.20 -5.12 5.82
C HIS A 65 8.55 -4.46 6.12
N ALA A 66 9.18 -3.81 5.13
CA ALA A 66 10.44 -3.10 5.34
C ALA A 66 10.32 -1.90 6.31
N LEU A 67 9.18 -1.21 6.33
CA LEU A 67 8.90 -0.13 7.28
C LEU A 67 8.57 -0.63 8.69
N THR A 68 7.83 -1.74 8.79
CA THR A 68 7.40 -2.31 10.07
C THR A 68 8.51 -3.12 10.73
N GLY A 69 9.43 -3.67 9.93
CA GLY A 69 10.66 -4.34 10.37
C GLY A 69 11.92 -3.46 10.36
N GLY A 70 11.81 -2.17 10.05
CA GLY A 70 12.91 -1.18 10.07
C GLY A 70 12.96 -0.38 11.38
N PRO A 71 14.14 0.09 11.83
CA PRO A 71 14.46 0.26 13.24
C PRO A 71 13.59 1.32 13.91
N GLU A 72 13.15 0.97 15.12
CA GLU A 72 12.82 1.88 16.23
C GLU A 72 13.19 3.35 15.95
N ARG A 73 12.19 4.14 15.54
CA ARG A 73 12.30 5.59 15.51
C ARG A 73 12.11 6.09 16.94
N GLY A 74 13.22 6.15 17.68
CA GLY A 74 13.36 6.97 18.88
C GLY A 74 13.33 8.47 18.58
#